data_AF-A0A223RTJ5-F1
#
_entry.id   AF-A0A223RTJ5-F1
#
_cell.length_a   1.000
_cell.length_b   1.000
_cell.length_c   1.000
_cell.angle_alpha   90.00
_cell.angle_beta   90.00
_cell.angle_gamma   90.00
#
_symmetry.space_group_name_H-M   'P 1'
#
loop_
_entity.id
_entity.type
_entity.pdbx_description
1 polymer ?
#
loop_
_entity_poly.entity_id
_entity_poly.type
_entity_poly.pdbx_seq_one_letter_code
_entity_poly.pdbx_strand_id
1 'polypeptide(L)'
;MLSTGSRIVLRSTVPPGTARRVAAELNERFPVASLPEFLREGSAVADVGDPDRIVLGADEAATAREVLTLYAGTSPPVVVTDPTSAELTKLAANAFLAMKTSYAHMVAELAERVGADYPAVRSWTSAPVTSTQISRPTVSTAICRLRPLIFLPASNPRVPAPTVSAALTEAESMTPALGAA
;
A
#
# COMPACT_ATOMS: atom_id res chain seq x y z
N MET A 1 14.12 1.89 -31.76
CA MET A 1 13.64 0.58 -31.26
C MET A 1 14.50 0.19 -30.06
N LEU A 2 13.95 -0.57 -29.11
CA LEU A 2 14.75 -1.19 -28.05
C LEU A 2 15.71 -2.23 -28.65
N SER A 3 16.95 -2.29 -28.17
CA SER A 3 17.96 -3.26 -28.62
C SER A 3 17.77 -4.62 -27.94
N THR A 4 18.22 -5.69 -28.58
CA THR A 4 18.32 -7.02 -27.97
C THR A 4 19.15 -6.94 -26.68
N GLY A 5 18.59 -7.40 -25.55
CA GLY A 5 19.19 -7.26 -24.22
C GLY A 5 18.64 -6.08 -23.38
N SER A 6 17.81 -5.20 -23.97
CA SER A 6 17.05 -4.20 -23.21
C SER A 6 16.13 -4.86 -22.18
N ARG A 7 15.92 -4.19 -21.04
CA ARG A 7 14.97 -4.61 -19.99
C ARG A 7 14.00 -3.50 -19.69
N ILE A 8 12.80 -3.87 -19.25
CA ILE A 8 11.73 -2.93 -18.92
C ILE A 8 11.50 -2.98 -17.42
N VAL A 9 11.57 -1.81 -16.77
CA VAL A 9 11.40 -1.69 -15.32
C VAL A 9 10.19 -0.82 -15.03
N LEU A 10 9.14 -1.43 -14.49
CA LEU A 10 7.92 -0.74 -14.10
C LEU A 10 8.14 -0.05 -12.74
N ARG A 11 8.32 1.26 -12.77
CA ARG A 11 8.40 2.14 -11.59
C ARG A 11 7.03 2.57 -11.05
N SER A 12 6.07 2.72 -11.96
CA SER A 12 4.72 3.22 -11.68
C SER A 12 3.98 2.31 -10.69
N THR A 13 3.08 2.90 -9.88
CA THR A 13 2.14 2.10 -9.08
C THR A 13 1.12 1.45 -10.02
N VAL A 14 1.19 0.13 -10.17
CA VAL A 14 0.35 -0.68 -11.06
C VAL A 14 -0.37 -1.80 -10.30
N PRO A 15 -1.49 -2.34 -10.82
CA PRO A 15 -2.12 -3.54 -10.26
C PRO A 15 -1.18 -4.75 -10.28
N PRO A 16 -1.33 -5.72 -9.36
CA PRO A 16 -0.54 -6.95 -9.37
C PRO A 16 -0.81 -7.78 -10.64
N GLY A 17 0.27 -8.30 -11.22
CA GLY A 17 0.30 -9.02 -12.49
C GLY A 17 0.54 -8.12 -13.72
N THR A 18 0.74 -6.80 -13.56
CA THR A 18 0.94 -5.90 -14.70
C THR A 18 2.26 -6.19 -15.42
N ALA A 19 3.36 -6.41 -14.72
CA ALA A 19 4.65 -6.78 -15.32
C ALA A 19 4.53 -8.01 -16.23
N ARG A 20 3.77 -9.03 -15.80
CA ARG A 20 3.52 -10.24 -16.58
C ARG A 20 2.64 -9.99 -17.81
N ARG A 21 1.65 -9.10 -17.72
CA ARG A 21 0.85 -8.68 -18.89
C ARG A 21 1.71 -7.93 -19.91
N VAL A 22 2.57 -7.02 -19.46
CA VAL A 22 3.50 -6.28 -20.33
C VAL A 22 4.50 -7.24 -20.99
N ALA A 23 5.01 -8.23 -20.27
CA ALA A 23 5.89 -9.25 -20.85
C ALA A 23 5.19 -10.07 -21.95
N ALA A 24 3.96 -10.53 -21.68
CA ALA A 24 3.14 -11.26 -22.64
C ALA A 24 2.75 -10.42 -23.88
N GLU A 25 2.35 -9.16 -23.71
CA GLU A 25 2.07 -8.22 -24.80
C GLU A 25 3.31 -7.96 -25.69
N LEU A 26 4.51 -8.06 -25.11
CA LEU A 26 5.78 -7.98 -25.81
C LEU A 26 6.29 -9.35 -26.31
N ASN A 27 5.47 -10.40 -26.24
CA ASN A 27 5.80 -11.77 -26.63
C ASN A 27 7.07 -12.31 -25.94
N GLU A 28 7.24 -11.99 -24.64
CA GLU A 28 8.40 -12.36 -23.81
C GLU A 28 9.76 -11.89 -24.38
N ARG A 29 9.75 -10.90 -25.29
CA ARG A 29 10.95 -10.43 -26.01
C ARG A 29 11.96 -9.68 -25.12
N PHE A 30 11.49 -9.12 -24.00
CA PHE A 30 12.28 -8.34 -23.06
C PHE A 30 11.90 -8.73 -21.63
N PRO A 31 12.88 -8.96 -20.73
CA PRO A 31 12.58 -9.16 -19.32
C PRO A 31 11.89 -7.92 -18.74
N VAL A 32 10.78 -8.15 -18.03
CA VAL A 32 10.01 -7.10 -17.36
C VAL A 32 10.13 -7.27 -15.84
N ALA A 33 10.63 -6.24 -15.17
CA ALA A 33 10.74 -6.17 -13.72
C ALA A 33 9.79 -5.10 -13.15
N SER A 34 9.42 -5.26 -11.88
CA SER A 34 8.69 -4.27 -11.09
C SER A 34 9.61 -3.68 -10.03
N LEU A 35 9.74 -2.35 -10.00
CA LEU A 35 10.56 -1.61 -9.04
C LEU A 35 9.71 -0.49 -8.41
N PRO A 36 8.73 -0.83 -7.57
CA PRO A 36 7.86 0.14 -6.93
C PRO A 36 8.65 1.16 -6.09
N GLU A 37 8.21 2.41 -6.15
CA GLU A 37 8.83 3.50 -5.40
C GLU A 37 8.13 3.78 -4.06
N PHE A 38 8.91 4.11 -3.03
CA PHE A 38 8.44 4.38 -1.67
C PHE A 38 8.79 5.79 -1.19
N LEU A 39 8.85 6.75 -2.13
CA LEU A 39 9.11 8.16 -1.85
C LEU A 39 8.09 8.73 -0.86
N ARG A 40 8.54 9.61 0.04
CA ARG A 40 7.68 10.36 0.95
C ARG A 40 7.43 11.76 0.39
N GLU A 41 6.22 12.28 0.59
CA GLU A 41 5.93 13.68 0.27
C GLU A 41 6.78 14.60 1.16
N GLY A 42 7.47 15.56 0.53
CA GLY A 42 8.38 16.49 1.20
C GLY A 42 9.86 16.07 1.21
N SER A 43 10.22 14.79 1.03
CA SER A 43 11.62 14.33 0.90
C SER A 43 11.96 13.66 -0.43
N ALA A 44 10.99 13.56 -1.37
CA ALA A 44 11.13 12.87 -2.65
C ALA A 44 12.45 13.12 -3.43
N VAL A 45 13.03 14.33 -3.38
CA VAL A 45 14.31 14.62 -4.05
C VAL A 45 15.50 13.89 -3.40
N ALA A 46 15.52 13.76 -2.08
CA ALA A 46 16.53 12.99 -1.35
C ALA A 46 16.27 11.48 -1.53
N ASP A 47 15.01 11.06 -1.39
CA ASP A 47 14.58 9.65 -1.46
C ASP A 47 14.83 9.00 -2.84
N VAL A 48 15.00 9.78 -3.92
CA VAL A 48 15.40 9.27 -5.25
C VAL A 48 16.86 8.80 -5.27
N GLY A 49 17.75 9.49 -4.57
CA GLY A 49 19.17 9.17 -4.50
C GLY A 49 19.48 8.07 -3.49
N ASP A 50 18.88 8.15 -2.30
CA ASP A 50 19.09 7.21 -1.19
C ASP A 50 17.74 6.73 -0.62
N PRO A 51 17.13 5.67 -1.19
CA PRO A 51 15.81 5.20 -0.77
C PRO A 51 15.88 4.39 0.55
N ASP A 52 14.91 4.54 1.47
CA ASP A 52 14.91 3.76 2.74
C ASP A 52 14.96 2.24 2.54
N ARG A 53 14.49 1.75 1.38
CA ARG A 53 14.55 0.35 0.93
C ARG A 53 14.28 0.26 -0.57
N ILE A 54 14.73 -0.84 -1.15
CA ILE A 54 14.36 -1.28 -2.51
C ILE A 54 13.53 -2.55 -2.39
N VAL A 55 12.40 -2.59 -3.10
CA VAL A 55 11.66 -3.84 -3.38
C VAL A 55 11.70 -4.04 -4.89
N LEU A 56 12.30 -5.13 -5.34
CA LEU A 56 12.51 -5.44 -6.75
C LEU A 56 11.88 -6.79 -7.08
N GLY A 57 10.84 -6.75 -7.90
CA GLY A 57 10.17 -7.93 -8.43
C GLY A 57 10.75 -8.31 -9.79
N ALA A 58 11.43 -9.44 -9.89
CA ALA A 58 12.00 -9.95 -11.14
C ALA A 58 12.09 -11.48 -11.12
N ASP A 59 11.51 -12.14 -12.12
CA ASP A 59 11.56 -13.61 -12.23
C ASP A 59 12.99 -14.11 -12.57
N GLU A 60 13.82 -13.28 -13.23
CA GLU A 60 15.21 -13.60 -13.57
C GLU A 60 16.25 -12.95 -12.63
N ALA A 61 17.11 -13.77 -12.02
CA ALA A 61 18.23 -13.29 -11.19
C ALA A 61 19.25 -12.42 -11.95
N ALA A 62 19.38 -12.58 -13.28
CA ALA A 62 20.24 -11.73 -14.10
C ALA A 62 19.65 -10.31 -14.27
N THR A 63 18.33 -10.23 -14.48
CA THR A 63 17.59 -8.97 -14.53
C THR A 63 17.61 -8.26 -13.17
N ALA A 64 17.41 -9.00 -12.07
CA ALA A 64 17.53 -8.43 -10.73
C ALA A 64 18.93 -7.82 -10.48
N ARG A 65 20.01 -8.57 -10.77
CA ARG A 65 21.39 -8.09 -10.62
C ARG A 65 21.68 -6.84 -11.43
N GLU A 66 21.25 -6.78 -12.68
CA GLU A 66 21.50 -5.62 -13.54
C GLU A 66 20.75 -4.37 -13.08
N VAL A 67 19.47 -4.50 -12.70
CA VAL A 67 18.68 -3.38 -12.16
C VAL A 67 19.26 -2.83 -10.86
N LEU A 68 19.84 -3.68 -10.01
CA LEU A 68 20.50 -3.24 -8.77
C LEU A 68 21.82 -2.47 -9.01
N THR A 69 22.45 -2.57 -10.19
CA THR A 69 23.64 -1.75 -10.50
C THR A 69 23.33 -0.24 -10.55
N LEU A 70 22.07 0.13 -10.80
CA LEU A 70 21.59 1.52 -10.73
C LEU A 70 21.73 2.13 -9.33
N TYR A 71 21.89 1.29 -8.30
CA TYR A 71 22.03 1.67 -6.89
C TYR A 71 23.41 1.34 -6.32
N ALA A 72 24.41 1.04 -7.14
CA ALA A 72 25.74 0.61 -6.68
C ALA A 72 26.51 1.66 -5.84
N GLY A 73 26.06 2.93 -5.84
CA GLY A 73 26.61 4.00 -5.01
C GLY A 73 25.91 4.19 -3.64
N THR A 74 24.85 3.44 -3.36
CA THR A 74 24.12 3.46 -2.08
C THR A 74 24.00 2.04 -1.50
N SER A 75 23.61 1.93 -0.24
CA SER A 75 23.43 0.63 0.44
C SER A 75 22.05 0.48 1.09
N PRO A 76 20.95 0.74 0.36
CA PRO A 76 19.60 0.59 0.90
C PRO A 76 19.29 -0.90 1.16
N PRO A 77 18.48 -1.25 2.18
CA PRO A 77 17.95 -2.59 2.34
C PRO A 77 17.21 -3.06 1.07
N VAL A 78 17.63 -4.17 0.48
CA VAL A 78 17.05 -4.72 -0.76
C VAL A 78 16.23 -5.98 -0.47
N VAL A 79 15.01 -6.02 -1.00
CA VAL A 79 14.17 -7.22 -1.08
C VAL A 79 13.99 -7.57 -2.55
N VAL A 80 14.48 -8.75 -2.97
CA VAL A 80 14.21 -9.31 -4.30
C VAL A 80 13.10 -10.37 -4.19
N THR A 81 12.11 -10.30 -5.07
CA THR A 81 10.92 -11.17 -5.07
C THR A 81 10.36 -11.33 -6.49
N ASP A 82 9.20 -11.94 -6.68
CA ASP A 82 8.53 -12.00 -7.99
C ASP A 82 7.87 -10.64 -8.35
N PRO A 83 7.61 -10.36 -9.64
CA PRO A 83 7.01 -9.09 -10.06
C PRO A 83 5.65 -8.78 -9.40
N THR A 84 4.80 -9.78 -9.19
CA THR A 84 3.44 -9.61 -8.66
C THR A 84 3.46 -9.27 -7.16
N SER A 85 4.35 -9.91 -6.40
CA SER A 85 4.58 -9.58 -4.98
C SER A 85 5.16 -8.18 -4.78
N ALA A 86 6.04 -7.70 -5.67
CA ALA A 86 6.55 -6.34 -5.62
C ALA A 86 5.44 -5.29 -5.90
N GLU A 87 4.63 -5.50 -6.94
CA GLU A 87 3.47 -4.66 -7.27
C GLU A 87 2.47 -4.59 -6.11
N LEU A 88 2.14 -5.74 -5.51
CA LEU A 88 1.24 -5.81 -4.35
C LEU A 88 1.83 -5.08 -3.13
N THR A 89 3.14 -5.21 -2.87
CA THR A 89 3.82 -4.52 -1.76
C THR A 89 3.62 -3.00 -1.81
N LYS A 90 3.58 -2.40 -3.01
CA LYS A 90 3.31 -0.95 -3.15
C LYS A 90 1.89 -0.59 -2.75
N LEU A 91 0.91 -1.34 -3.23
CA LEU A 91 -0.50 -1.11 -2.90
C LEU A 91 -0.76 -1.35 -1.41
N ALA A 92 -0.20 -2.41 -0.83
CA ALA A 92 -0.30 -2.71 0.59
C ALA A 92 0.31 -1.61 1.47
N ALA A 93 1.50 -1.09 1.11
CA ALA A 93 2.14 0.00 1.85
C ALA A 93 1.32 1.30 1.80
N ASN A 94 0.80 1.68 0.63
CA ASN A 94 -0.04 2.87 0.47
C ASN A 94 -1.39 2.70 1.22
N ALA A 95 -2.03 1.54 1.13
CA ALA A 95 -3.28 1.25 1.82
C ALA A 95 -3.10 1.25 3.35
N PHE A 96 -2.01 0.68 3.86
CA PHE A 96 -1.69 0.70 5.30
C PHE A 96 -1.49 2.11 5.83
N LEU A 97 -0.82 2.99 5.07
CA LEU A 97 -0.68 4.40 5.44
C LEU A 97 -2.03 5.12 5.50
N ALA A 98 -2.92 4.88 4.52
CA ALA A 98 -4.27 5.44 4.54
C ALA A 98 -5.10 4.92 5.72
N MET A 99 -5.02 3.62 6.03
CA MET A 99 -5.71 3.01 7.19
C MET A 99 -5.22 3.60 8.53
N LYS A 100 -3.92 3.86 8.70
CA LYS A 100 -3.37 4.52 9.90
C LYS A 100 -4.02 5.90 10.14
N THR A 101 -4.16 6.71 9.10
CA THR A 101 -4.82 8.02 9.18
C THR A 101 -6.31 7.89 9.49
N SER A 102 -7.02 7.01 8.79
CA SER A 102 -8.45 6.76 9.04
C SER A 102 -8.72 6.28 10.46
N TYR A 103 -7.88 5.38 10.99
CA TYR A 103 -7.95 4.92 12.37
C TYR A 103 -7.79 6.08 13.37
N ALA A 104 -6.80 6.95 13.15
CA ALA A 104 -6.58 8.11 14.01
C ALA A 104 -7.81 9.05 14.05
N HIS A 105 -8.48 9.27 12.91
CA HIS A 105 -9.70 10.07 12.85
C HIS A 105 -10.88 9.39 13.57
N MET A 106 -11.10 8.09 13.36
CA MET A 106 -12.18 7.34 14.04
C MET A 106 -12.03 7.36 15.57
N VAL A 107 -10.80 7.23 16.08
CA VAL A 107 -10.53 7.30 17.53
C VAL A 107 -10.73 8.72 18.07
N ALA A 108 -10.37 9.76 17.31
CA ALA A 108 -10.62 11.15 17.70
C ALA A 108 -12.12 11.47 17.77
N GLU A 109 -12.89 11.10 16.74
CA GLU A 109 -14.35 11.30 16.69
C GLU A 109 -15.07 10.54 17.83
N LEU A 110 -14.62 9.31 18.13
CA LEU A 110 -15.15 8.56 19.27
C LEU A 110 -14.83 9.24 20.60
N ALA A 111 -13.60 9.73 20.78
CA ALA A 111 -13.18 10.44 21.99
C ALA A 111 -14.02 11.70 22.23
N GLU A 112 -14.27 12.51 21.18
CA GLU A 112 -15.15 13.68 21.25
C GLU A 112 -16.58 13.30 21.69
N ARG A 113 -17.15 12.23 21.12
CA ARG A 113 -18.50 11.76 21.45
C ARG A 113 -18.67 11.26 22.88
N VAL A 114 -17.62 10.73 23.50
CA VAL A 114 -17.66 10.23 24.89
C VAL A 114 -17.05 11.21 25.92
N GLY A 115 -16.56 12.37 25.48
CA GLY A 115 -15.93 13.37 26.34
C GLY A 115 -14.52 12.98 26.84
N ALA A 116 -13.78 12.16 26.09
CA ALA A 116 -12.43 11.74 26.43
C ALA A 116 -11.34 12.63 25.79
N ASP A 117 -10.22 12.79 26.49
CA ASP A 117 -9.03 13.52 26.01
C ASP A 117 -8.28 12.70 24.94
N TYR A 118 -8.54 12.98 23.66
CA TYR A 118 -7.85 12.32 22.55
C TYR A 118 -6.32 12.48 22.57
N PRO A 119 -5.73 13.68 22.78
CA PRO A 119 -4.29 13.83 23.02
C PRO A 119 -3.72 12.86 24.07
N ALA A 120 -4.37 12.72 25.22
CA ALA A 120 -3.94 11.79 26.27
C ALA A 120 -4.07 10.32 25.81
N VAL A 121 -5.24 9.92 25.30
CA VAL A 121 -5.49 8.57 24.75
C VAL A 121 -4.43 8.20 23.70
N ARG A 122 -4.17 9.08 22.73
CA ARG A 122 -3.17 8.91 21.68
C ARG A 122 -1.75 8.72 22.24
N SER A 123 -1.41 9.42 23.32
CA SER A 123 -0.09 9.30 23.95
C SER A 123 0.14 7.93 24.62
N TRP A 124 -0.92 7.35 25.20
CA TRP A 124 -0.88 6.05 25.87
C TRP A 124 -1.04 4.87 24.91
N THR A 125 -1.83 5.02 23.84
CA THR A 125 -1.98 4.00 22.79
C THR A 125 -0.81 3.99 21.81
N SER A 126 0.42 4.02 22.34
CA SER A 126 1.70 4.16 21.62
C SER A 126 2.12 2.93 20.79
N ALA A 127 1.15 2.11 20.39
CA ALA A 127 1.30 1.27 19.22
C ALA A 127 1.70 2.15 18.01
N PRO A 128 2.59 1.70 17.10
CA PRO A 128 3.08 2.49 15.95
C PRO A 128 2.03 2.82 14.87
N VAL A 129 0.74 2.64 15.20
CA VAL A 129 -0.45 2.95 14.40
C VAL A 129 -0.58 4.44 14.11
N THR A 130 -0.04 5.34 14.94
CA THR A 130 -0.02 6.79 14.66
C THR A 130 1.36 7.43 14.62
N SER A 131 2.43 6.70 14.97
CA SER A 131 3.80 7.22 14.94
C SER A 131 4.52 6.81 13.67
N THR A 132 4.50 7.71 12.69
CA THR A 132 5.59 7.93 11.74
C THR A 132 5.81 9.43 11.73
N GLN A 133 7.06 9.88 11.67
CA GLN A 133 7.57 11.13 12.28
C GLN A 133 7.09 12.47 11.66
N ILE A 134 6.03 12.46 10.86
CA ILE A 134 5.52 13.59 10.08
C ILE A 134 4.15 14.00 10.64
N SER A 135 4.16 14.71 11.78
CA SER A 135 2.95 15.26 12.43
C SER A 135 2.37 16.51 11.74
N ARG A 136 2.60 16.63 10.42
CA ARG A 136 1.95 17.57 9.52
C ARG A 136 1.59 16.81 8.24
N PRO A 137 0.35 16.32 8.09
CA PRO A 137 -0.09 15.78 6.83
C PRO A 137 -0.27 16.94 5.84
N THR A 138 0.81 17.38 5.19
CA THR A 138 0.75 18.11 3.92
C THR A 138 0.42 17.13 2.78
N VAL A 139 -0.44 16.13 3.07
CA VAL A 139 -0.85 15.11 2.12
C VAL A 139 -1.92 15.74 1.24
N SER A 140 -1.49 16.18 0.07
CA SER A 140 -2.40 16.60 -0.97
C SER A 140 -3.12 15.37 -1.50
N THR A 141 -4.33 15.12 -0.97
CA THR A 141 -5.27 14.08 -1.43
C THR A 141 -5.69 14.23 -2.91
N ALA A 142 -5.15 15.22 -3.63
CA ALA A 142 -5.45 15.52 -5.01
C ALA A 142 -4.69 14.67 -6.05
N ILE A 143 -3.43 14.27 -5.81
CA ILE A 143 -2.58 13.63 -6.84
C ILE A 143 -2.74 12.11 -6.87
N CYS A 144 -2.63 11.43 -5.73
CA CYS A 144 -3.03 10.04 -5.64
C CYS A 144 -4.54 9.96 -5.42
N ARG A 145 -5.32 10.26 -6.47
CA ARG A 145 -6.70 9.78 -6.57
C ARG A 145 -6.66 8.26 -6.61
N LEU A 146 -6.60 7.65 -5.43
CA LEU A 146 -7.30 6.41 -5.16
C LEU A 146 -8.75 6.69 -5.52
N ARG A 147 -9.10 6.41 -6.79
CA ARG A 147 -10.48 6.12 -7.17
C ARG A 147 -10.98 5.15 -6.09
N PRO A 148 -12.12 5.43 -5.44
CA PRO A 148 -12.63 4.53 -4.42
C PRO A 148 -12.69 3.12 -5.00
N LEU A 149 -12.53 2.12 -4.13
CA LEU A 149 -12.57 0.68 -4.44
C LEU A 149 -13.95 0.28 -4.99
N ILE A 150 -14.27 0.77 -6.18
CA ILE A 150 -15.45 0.45 -6.97
C ILE A 150 -15.09 -0.81 -7.74
N PHE A 151 -15.65 -1.92 -7.27
CA PHE A 151 -16.03 -3.08 -8.07
C PHE A 151 -15.12 -3.40 -9.26
N LEU A 152 -14.26 -4.41 -9.08
CA LEU A 152 -14.13 -5.38 -10.18
C LEU A 152 -15.55 -5.93 -10.43
N PRO A 153 -16.08 -5.87 -11.67
CA PRO A 153 -17.28 -6.62 -11.99
C PRO A 153 -17.00 -8.12 -11.76
N ALA A 154 -17.95 -8.82 -11.18
CA ALA A 154 -17.77 -10.17 -10.66
C ALA A 154 -17.46 -11.21 -11.77
N SER A 155 -16.18 -11.41 -12.07
CA SER A 155 -15.68 -12.66 -12.63
C SER A 155 -15.58 -13.67 -11.49
N ASN A 156 -16.68 -14.39 -11.28
CA ASN A 156 -16.92 -15.31 -10.17
C ASN A 156 -16.09 -16.62 -10.33
N PRO A 157 -15.21 -16.95 -9.37
CA PRO A 157 -15.11 -18.32 -8.90
C PRO A 157 -15.58 -18.41 -7.44
N ARG A 158 -16.49 -19.35 -7.17
CA ARG A 158 -17.04 -19.60 -5.83
C ARG A 158 -15.92 -20.02 -4.87
N VAL A 159 -15.59 -19.16 -3.91
CA VAL A 159 -14.87 -19.55 -2.69
C VAL A 159 -15.92 -19.79 -1.59
N PRO A 160 -15.99 -20.97 -0.96
CA PRO A 160 -16.94 -21.23 0.12
C PRO A 160 -16.57 -20.40 1.37
N ALA A 161 -17.58 -19.73 1.92
CA ALA A 161 -17.50 -18.95 3.15
C ALA A 161 -17.49 -19.89 4.40
N PRO A 162 -17.25 -19.43 5.65
CA PRO A 162 -17.61 -18.12 6.19
C PRO A 162 -16.40 -17.17 6.41
N THR A 163 -16.24 -16.19 5.54
CA THR A 163 -15.45 -14.98 5.87
C THR A 163 -16.38 -13.98 6.54
N VAL A 164 -16.04 -13.55 7.76
CA VAL A 164 -16.82 -12.55 8.51
C VAL A 164 -16.75 -11.20 7.81
N SER A 165 -17.89 -10.70 7.35
CA SER A 165 -18.02 -9.35 6.78
C SER A 165 -18.16 -8.31 7.89
N ALA A 166 -17.04 -7.76 8.37
CA ALA A 166 -17.02 -6.69 9.36
C ALA A 166 -17.12 -5.31 8.67
N ALA A 167 -18.28 -4.99 8.07
CA ALA A 167 -18.56 -3.65 7.52
C ALA A 167 -20.06 -3.30 7.38
N LEU A 168 -20.96 -3.99 8.11
CA LEU A 168 -22.38 -3.61 8.21
C LEU A 168 -22.89 -3.86 9.63
N THR A 169 -22.82 -2.84 10.48
CA THR A 169 -23.62 -2.80 11.72
C THR A 169 -24.90 -2.03 11.40
N GLU A 170 -25.91 -2.73 10.89
CA GLU A 170 -27.27 -2.19 10.87
C GLU A 170 -27.78 -2.12 12.30
N ALA A 171 -28.10 -0.91 12.76
CA ALA A 171 -28.55 -0.64 14.12
C ALA A 171 -30.09 -0.52 14.14
N GLU A 172 -30.79 -1.66 14.07
CA GLU A 172 -32.25 -1.71 14.26
C GLU A 172 -32.69 -2.83 15.21
N SER A 173 -33.55 -2.48 16.18
CA SER A 173 -34.26 -3.36 17.15
C SER A 173 -33.35 -4.09 18.17
N MET A 174 -33.67 -4.38 19.44
CA MET A 174 -34.83 -4.30 20.37
C MET A 174 -34.23 -4.07 21.80
N THR A 175 -34.90 -3.75 22.93
CA THR A 175 -36.20 -3.15 23.36
C THR A 175 -36.05 -2.96 24.91
N PRO A 176 -36.61 -1.93 25.58
CA PRO A 176 -36.26 -1.64 26.98
C PRO A 176 -36.72 -2.70 28.00
N ALA A 177 -35.86 -3.02 28.96
CA ALA A 177 -36.23 -3.84 30.12
C ALA A 177 -36.93 -2.97 31.18
N LEU A 178 -38.24 -3.19 31.37
CA LEU A 178 -38.98 -2.67 32.52
C LEU A 178 -38.45 -3.29 33.82
N GLY A 179 -38.12 -2.45 34.80
CA GLY A 179 -37.85 -2.89 36.16
C GLY A 179 -39.15 -3.20 36.90
N ALA A 180 -39.19 -4.33 37.60
CA ALA A 180 -40.30 -4.70 38.48
C ALA A 180 -39.77 -5.38 39.75
N ALA A 181 -39.63 -4.60 40.82
CA ALA A 181 -39.69 -4.95 42.25
C ALA A 181 -39.55 -3.67 43.08
#